data_AF-A0A946NAJ3-F1
#
_entry.id   AF-A0A946NAJ3-F1
#
_cell.length_a   1.000
_cell.length_b   1.000
_cell.length_c   1.000
_cell.angle_alpha   90.00
_cell.angle_beta   90.00
_cell.angle_gamma   90.00
#
_symmetry.space_group_name_H-M   'P 1'
#
loop_
_entity.id
_entity.type
_entity.pdbx_description
1 polymer ?
#
loop_
_entity_poly.entity_id
_entity_poly.type
_entity_poly.pdbx_seq_one_letter_code
_entity_poly.pdbx_strand_id
1 'polypeptide(L)'
;MVSASHSGTADILEPASVPEITIQALRLACDNVKEDDFSLAFSDVVSSARQDLVRGETIFGWRQKIEFDDQTQVVVQRIAPQGQLRRVSVEQFKSSLRPAVLLVSDQNCQIHQARIIRYEDDVAVGLQPLNSELVAEGSEIPMNPPVPTGVDPGGVPVALVDSGVNYLLPEIQSRLARELDGRMIGFDYWEMDDRPFDSHPTRSVFFPQRHGTRIASIILREASSAKILPYRYPRPDMSRMHQLIAHIARSGARIVNMSLGSNTARDWDAFEGAARRHPHLLFIVSAGNNNRDIDIEPVYPASLTLKNMVVVTSSAGDGYPAEGSNWGTENVDLLVPGERIPAIDFSGEGIDVSGSSYAVARITALAARILTEHPDLDAMQLKAKILSLATPERGAFVKSGWIKEPSDLIRDQDLASIQVITQETFTEFSGVSDAVFRPMLVFLSQSGWTADRVQTLIQSASRIIQQCNIVIRPASLVSLATNDGIRDFSMSNAKLITKVMKSDRASVFFVRDTVDRPAFDAVAFGTRNSVNTPELRFTAWVTTMTVDPHIALAHELVHVLMDDGTHSYAPRNLMRGDTSPNNLELTAAQCELMQRNARANGLLE
;
A
#
# COMPACT_ATOMS: atom_id res chain seq x y z
N MET A 1 8.63 -58.36 -15.75
CA MET A 1 10.06 -57.99 -15.73
C MET A 1 10.07 -56.47 -15.75
N VAL A 2 10.11 -55.81 -14.58
CA VAL A 2 11.31 -55.18 -13.96
C VAL A 2 12.03 -54.27 -14.97
N SER A 3 12.34 -53.00 -14.77
CA SER A 3 12.04 -51.89 -13.84
C SER A 3 12.76 -50.66 -14.46
N ALA A 4 12.33 -49.44 -14.14
CA ALA A 4 13.17 -48.23 -13.98
C ALA A 4 12.32 -46.96 -14.13
N SER A 5 11.43 -46.73 -13.17
CA SER A 5 10.92 -45.38 -12.88
C SER A 5 11.98 -44.65 -12.05
N HIS A 6 12.60 -43.63 -12.62
CA HIS A 6 13.37 -42.66 -11.84
C HIS A 6 12.36 -41.76 -11.11
N SER A 7 12.03 -42.12 -9.87
CA SER A 7 11.40 -41.22 -8.92
C SER A 7 12.50 -40.39 -8.26
N GLY A 8 12.67 -39.15 -8.73
CA GLY A 8 13.37 -38.13 -7.95
C GLY A 8 12.57 -37.89 -6.69
N THR A 9 13.10 -38.32 -5.55
CA THR A 9 12.56 -38.04 -4.23
C THR A 9 12.62 -36.55 -4.00
N ALA A 10 11.46 -35.91 -3.83
CA ALA A 10 11.40 -34.63 -3.15
C ALA A 10 12.04 -34.82 -1.77
N ASP A 11 13.08 -34.04 -1.45
CA ASP A 11 13.56 -33.89 -0.08
C ASP A 11 12.46 -33.21 0.72
N ILE A 12 11.52 -34.01 1.22
CA ILE A 12 10.57 -33.59 2.25
C ILE A 12 11.39 -33.46 3.52
N LEU A 13 11.86 -32.25 3.80
CA LEU A 13 12.45 -31.91 5.08
C LEU A 13 11.44 -32.27 6.19
N GLU A 14 11.84 -33.17 7.10
CA GLU A 14 11.31 -33.22 8.47
C GLU A 14 11.22 -31.80 9.05
N PRO A 15 10.33 -31.51 10.03
CA PRO A 15 10.22 -30.16 10.59
C PRO A 15 11.62 -29.62 10.89
N ALA A 16 12.02 -28.61 10.11
CA ALA A 16 13.42 -28.32 9.87
C ALA A 16 14.11 -27.96 11.18
N SER A 17 14.91 -28.88 11.72
CA SER A 17 15.74 -28.58 12.87
C SER A 17 16.82 -27.59 12.42
N VAL A 18 16.92 -26.49 13.14
CA VAL A 18 18.02 -25.54 12.96
C VAL A 18 19.34 -26.31 13.19
N PRO A 19 20.31 -26.27 12.25
CA PRO A 19 21.54 -27.01 12.41
C PRO A 19 22.30 -26.61 13.69
N GLU A 20 22.80 -27.60 14.42
CA GLU A 20 23.46 -27.39 15.71
C GLU A 20 24.65 -26.42 15.60
N ILE A 21 25.39 -26.47 14.48
CA ILE A 21 26.49 -25.53 14.20
C ILE A 21 26.03 -24.06 14.23
N THR A 22 24.81 -23.77 13.78
CA THR A 22 24.23 -22.42 13.75
C THR A 22 23.87 -21.96 15.16
N ILE A 23 23.35 -22.87 15.99
CA ILE A 23 23.02 -22.62 17.40
C ILE A 23 24.30 -22.39 18.21
N GLN A 24 25.31 -23.24 18.00
CA GLN A 24 26.61 -23.12 18.68
C GLN A 24 27.34 -21.84 18.29
N ALA A 25 27.33 -21.46 17.00
CA ALA A 25 27.93 -20.21 16.56
C ALA A 25 27.27 -18.98 17.21
N LEU A 26 25.94 -19.02 17.40
CA LEU A 26 25.21 -17.96 18.11
C LEU A 26 25.62 -17.91 19.59
N ARG A 27 25.63 -19.05 20.28
CA ARG A 27 26.06 -19.16 21.68
C ARG A 27 27.49 -18.64 21.88
N LEU A 28 28.39 -18.99 20.96
CA LEU A 28 29.79 -18.56 21.03
C LEU A 28 29.91 -17.04 20.83
N ALA A 29 29.22 -16.45 19.85
CA ALA A 29 29.23 -14.99 19.65
C ALA A 29 28.54 -14.17 20.74
N CYS A 30 27.69 -14.82 21.52
CA CYS A 30 27.09 -14.27 22.71
C CYS A 30 28.11 -14.03 23.83
N ASP A 31 29.13 -14.89 23.90
CA ASP A 31 30.27 -14.69 24.76
C ASP A 31 31.24 -13.66 24.17
N ASN A 32 32.14 -13.10 25.00
CA ASN A 32 33.14 -12.14 24.54
C ASN A 32 34.32 -12.85 23.86
N VAL A 33 34.09 -13.33 22.64
CA VAL A 33 35.01 -14.23 21.94
C VAL A 33 36.01 -13.55 21.02
N LYS A 34 37.22 -14.11 20.99
CA LYS A 34 38.30 -13.80 20.05
C LYS A 34 38.02 -14.45 18.70
N GLU A 35 38.80 -14.07 17.69
CA GLU A 35 38.63 -14.58 16.32
C GLU A 35 38.86 -16.09 16.24
N ASP A 36 39.93 -16.57 16.88
CA ASP A 36 40.34 -17.98 16.88
C ASP A 36 39.37 -18.90 17.64
N ASP A 37 38.51 -18.36 18.50
CA ASP A 37 37.60 -19.18 19.33
C ASP A 37 36.64 -20.01 18.46
N PHE A 38 36.26 -19.53 17.28
CA PHE A 38 35.45 -20.29 16.32
C PHE A 38 36.22 -21.47 15.72
N SER A 39 37.48 -21.27 15.34
CA SER A 39 38.34 -22.35 14.82
C SER A 39 38.70 -23.38 15.90
N LEU A 40 38.65 -23.01 17.18
CA LEU A 40 38.83 -23.93 18.30
C LEU A 40 37.55 -24.70 18.64
N ALA A 41 36.38 -24.07 18.48
CA ALA A 41 35.08 -24.66 18.76
C ALA A 41 34.62 -25.65 17.69
N PHE A 42 35.08 -25.49 16.45
CA PHE A 42 34.67 -26.30 15.30
C PHE A 42 35.89 -26.94 14.62
N SER A 43 35.94 -28.28 14.56
CA SER A 43 37.09 -29.02 14.00
C SER A 43 37.25 -28.89 12.49
N ASP A 44 36.16 -28.59 11.79
CA ASP A 44 36.07 -28.72 10.32
C ASP A 44 36.16 -27.36 9.61
N VAL A 45 36.62 -26.33 10.33
CA VAL A 45 36.78 -24.97 9.79
C VAL A 45 37.98 -24.92 8.85
N VAL A 46 37.70 -24.59 7.59
CA VAL A 46 38.71 -24.36 6.55
C VAL A 46 39.23 -22.93 6.60
N SER A 47 38.32 -21.97 6.80
CA SER A 47 38.67 -20.56 6.89
C SER A 47 37.78 -19.82 7.88
N SER A 48 38.35 -18.82 8.54
CA SER A 48 37.65 -17.96 9.50
C SER A 48 38.25 -16.57 9.37
N ALA A 49 37.43 -15.59 9.01
CA ALA A 49 37.87 -14.22 8.77
C ALA A 49 36.94 -13.23 9.45
N ARG A 50 37.48 -12.45 10.39
CA ARG A 50 36.77 -11.37 11.09
C ARG A 50 37.01 -10.02 10.40
N GLN A 51 35.95 -9.22 10.34
CA GLN A 51 35.94 -7.86 9.86
C GLN A 51 35.24 -6.97 10.90
N ASP A 52 35.92 -5.91 11.35
CA ASP A 52 35.30 -4.92 12.23
C ASP A 52 34.22 -4.12 11.49
N LEU A 53 33.13 -3.85 12.21
CA LEU A 53 32.06 -3.00 11.74
C LEU A 53 32.29 -1.58 12.26
N VAL A 54 32.61 -0.67 11.33
CA VAL A 54 33.04 0.70 11.65
C VAL A 54 32.00 1.72 11.16
N ARG A 55 31.72 2.73 11.98
CA ARG A 55 30.95 3.92 11.61
C ARG A 55 31.72 5.17 12.02
N GLY A 56 32.22 5.92 11.03
CA GLY A 56 33.20 6.98 11.29
C GLY A 56 34.49 6.36 11.85
N GLU A 57 34.88 6.75 13.05
CA GLU A 57 36.04 6.20 13.77
C GLU A 57 35.66 5.15 14.82
N THR A 58 34.36 4.86 15.00
CA THR A 58 33.88 3.95 16.05
C THR A 58 33.64 2.55 15.53
N ILE A 59 34.31 1.56 16.14
CA ILE A 59 33.98 0.14 15.98
C ILE A 59 32.73 -0.15 16.82
N PHE A 60 31.65 -0.59 16.18
CA PHE A 60 30.38 -0.89 16.86
C PHE A 60 30.05 -2.39 16.88
N GLY A 61 30.95 -3.23 16.39
CA GLY A 61 30.76 -4.66 16.31
C GLY A 61 31.76 -5.31 15.36
N TRP A 62 31.51 -6.57 15.03
CA TRP A 62 32.27 -7.31 14.03
C TRP A 62 31.38 -8.26 13.25
N ARG A 63 31.83 -8.63 12.06
CA ARG A 63 31.28 -9.70 11.22
C ARG A 63 32.37 -10.74 11.00
N GLN A 64 32.08 -12.01 11.23
CA GLN A 64 33.01 -13.10 11.03
C GLN A 64 32.39 -14.11 10.06
N LYS A 65 33.10 -14.40 8.98
CA LYS A 65 32.73 -15.41 8.00
C LYS A 65 33.56 -16.67 8.26
N ILE A 66 32.89 -17.81 8.39
CA ILE A 66 33.48 -19.11 8.69
C ILE A 66 33.07 -20.06 7.57
N GLU A 67 34.05 -20.72 6.96
CA GLU A 67 33.84 -21.72 5.90
C GLU A 67 34.27 -23.10 6.43
N PHE A 68 33.42 -24.09 6.19
CA PHE A 68 33.61 -25.47 6.58
C PHE A 68 34.03 -26.31 5.35
N ASP A 69 34.57 -27.50 5.59
CA ASP A 69 35.08 -28.40 4.54
C ASP A 69 33.99 -28.93 3.59
N ASP A 70 32.76 -29.03 4.08
CA ASP A 70 31.55 -29.39 3.35
C ASP A 70 30.95 -28.24 2.51
N GLN A 71 31.67 -27.10 2.40
CA GLN A 71 31.24 -25.86 1.76
C GLN A 71 30.12 -25.09 2.48
N THR A 72 29.67 -25.57 3.64
CA THR A 72 28.81 -24.79 4.52
C THR A 72 29.55 -23.51 4.91
N GLN A 73 28.82 -22.41 4.93
CA GLN A 73 29.34 -21.13 5.39
C GLN A 73 28.45 -20.61 6.50
N VAL A 74 29.06 -20.17 7.60
CA VAL A 74 28.39 -19.47 8.69
C VAL A 74 28.90 -18.04 8.75
N VAL A 75 27.98 -17.08 8.72
CA VAL A 75 28.28 -15.66 8.88
C VAL A 75 27.69 -15.20 10.19
N VAL A 76 28.57 -14.82 11.10
CA VAL A 76 28.21 -14.30 12.41
C VAL A 76 28.40 -12.79 12.42
N GLN A 77 27.42 -12.06 12.91
CA GLN A 77 27.52 -10.61 13.09
C GLN A 77 27.14 -10.26 14.51
N ARG A 78 28.10 -9.67 15.24
CA ARG A 78 27.94 -9.22 16.62
C ARG A 78 27.93 -7.70 16.67
N ILE A 79 26.81 -7.12 17.10
CA ILE A 79 26.67 -5.68 17.31
C ILE A 79 26.83 -5.39 18.80
N ALA A 80 27.92 -4.70 19.14
CA ALA A 80 28.26 -4.37 20.52
C ALA A 80 28.98 -3.02 20.63
N PRO A 81 28.29 -1.89 20.39
CA PRO A 81 28.89 -0.57 20.56
C PRO A 81 29.44 -0.42 21.98
N GLN A 82 30.67 0.08 22.09
CA GLN A 82 31.38 0.24 23.37
C GLN A 82 31.50 -1.07 24.18
N GLY A 83 31.50 -2.22 23.49
CA GLY A 83 31.61 -3.56 24.10
C GLY A 83 30.29 -4.09 24.70
N GLN A 84 29.24 -3.28 24.77
CA GLN A 84 27.93 -3.72 25.27
C GLN A 84 27.15 -4.45 24.19
N LEU A 85 26.91 -5.75 24.37
CA LEU A 85 26.14 -6.55 23.42
C LEU A 85 24.75 -5.95 23.21
N ARG A 86 24.35 -5.83 21.94
CA ARG A 86 23.01 -5.39 21.54
C ARG A 86 22.29 -6.45 20.71
N ARG A 87 23.03 -7.15 19.86
CA ARG A 87 22.48 -8.17 18.97
C ARG A 87 23.57 -9.11 18.48
N VAL A 88 23.25 -10.39 18.37
CA VAL A 88 24.00 -11.35 17.54
C VAL A 88 23.06 -11.82 16.44
N SER A 89 23.56 -11.91 15.21
CA SER A 89 22.87 -12.61 14.13
C SER A 89 23.80 -13.65 13.50
N VAL A 90 23.27 -14.83 13.24
CA VAL A 90 23.98 -15.93 12.58
C VAL A 90 23.19 -16.32 11.34
N GLU A 91 23.84 -16.23 10.19
CA GLU A 91 23.33 -16.71 8.91
C GLU A 91 24.12 -17.94 8.50
N GLN A 92 23.43 -19.04 8.22
CA GLN A 92 24.02 -20.24 7.67
C GLN A 92 23.66 -20.36 6.19
N PHE A 93 24.64 -20.75 5.39
CA PHE A 93 24.52 -20.99 3.97
C PHE A 93 24.97 -22.42 3.68
N LYS A 94 24.17 -23.20 2.94
CA LYS A 94 24.58 -24.55 2.47
C LYS A 94 25.69 -24.48 1.41
N SER A 95 25.73 -23.37 0.70
CA SER A 95 26.81 -22.96 -0.22
C SER A 95 26.79 -21.43 -0.31
N SER A 96 27.83 -20.79 -0.83
CA SER A 96 27.90 -19.32 -0.93
C SER A 96 26.68 -18.63 -1.59
N LEU A 97 25.89 -19.37 -2.38
CA LEU A 97 24.69 -18.87 -3.07
C LEU A 97 23.37 -19.31 -2.44
N ARG A 98 23.38 -20.16 -1.41
CA ARG A 98 22.17 -20.76 -0.82
C ARG A 98 22.07 -20.49 0.69
N PRO A 99 21.59 -19.30 1.12
CA PRO A 99 21.26 -19.04 2.52
C PRO A 99 20.14 -19.95 2.98
N ALA A 100 20.30 -20.61 4.13
CA ALA A 100 19.37 -21.62 4.62
C ALA A 100 18.70 -21.23 5.94
N VAL A 101 19.47 -20.68 6.88
CA VAL A 101 18.98 -20.37 8.24
C VAL A 101 19.47 -19.02 8.71
N LEU A 102 18.59 -18.28 9.39
CA LEU A 102 18.92 -17.07 10.13
C LEU A 102 18.48 -17.25 11.58
N LEU A 103 19.38 -16.94 12.52
CA LEU A 103 19.07 -16.74 13.93
C LEU A 103 19.45 -15.32 14.34
N VAL A 104 18.61 -14.68 15.15
CA VAL A 104 18.90 -13.36 15.75
C VAL A 104 18.57 -13.39 17.23
N SER A 105 19.55 -13.02 18.05
CA SER A 105 19.39 -12.88 19.50
C SER A 105 19.55 -11.43 19.97
N ASP A 106 18.96 -11.13 21.12
CA ASP A 106 19.05 -9.83 21.80
C ASP A 106 20.34 -9.71 22.64
N GLN A 107 20.43 -8.66 23.46
CA GLN A 107 21.54 -8.43 24.39
C GLN A 107 21.68 -9.48 25.50
N ASN A 108 20.61 -10.24 25.80
CA ASN A 108 20.60 -11.32 26.79
C ASN A 108 20.81 -12.68 26.13
N CYS A 109 21.12 -12.70 24.83
CA CYS A 109 21.31 -13.93 24.06
C CYS A 109 20.06 -14.81 23.97
N GLN A 110 18.89 -14.19 24.09
CA GLN A 110 17.62 -14.84 23.81
C GLN A 110 17.27 -14.66 22.33
N ILE A 111 16.96 -15.78 21.67
CA ILE A 111 16.52 -15.78 20.27
C ILE A 111 15.14 -15.15 20.21
N HIS A 112 15.00 -14.05 19.48
CA HIS A 112 13.71 -13.38 19.26
C HIS A 112 13.26 -13.44 17.80
N GLN A 113 14.12 -13.94 16.91
CA GLN A 113 13.79 -14.12 15.52
C GLN A 113 14.63 -15.24 14.91
N ALA A 114 13.95 -16.19 14.27
CA ALA A 114 14.57 -17.27 13.53
C ALA A 114 13.79 -17.56 12.25
N ARG A 115 14.50 -17.86 11.16
CA ARG A 115 13.89 -18.13 9.84
C ARG A 115 14.65 -19.23 9.12
N ILE A 116 13.92 -20.10 8.44
CA ILE A 116 14.47 -21.12 7.54
C ILE A 116 13.93 -20.89 6.13
N ILE A 117 14.80 -21.03 5.13
CA ILE A 117 14.40 -20.95 3.71
C ILE A 117 14.28 -22.36 3.15
N ARG A 118 13.14 -22.63 2.50
CA ARG A 118 12.90 -23.82 1.69
C ARG A 118 13.23 -23.53 0.24
N TYR A 119 13.96 -24.45 -0.37
CA TYR A 119 14.35 -24.40 -1.78
C TYR A 119 13.72 -25.56 -2.54
N GLU A 120 13.37 -25.28 -3.79
CA GLU A 120 13.16 -26.30 -4.83
C GLU A 120 14.22 -26.05 -5.88
N ASP A 121 15.09 -27.03 -6.11
CA ASP A 121 16.35 -26.88 -6.85
C ASP A 121 17.22 -25.74 -6.30
N ASP A 122 17.38 -24.64 -7.03
CA ASP A 122 18.14 -23.43 -6.66
C ASP A 122 17.23 -22.23 -6.32
N VAL A 123 15.91 -22.39 -6.37
CA VAL A 123 14.95 -21.31 -6.20
C VAL A 123 14.39 -21.32 -4.78
N ALA A 124 14.46 -20.18 -4.11
CA ALA A 124 13.83 -20.01 -2.80
C ALA A 124 12.31 -19.96 -2.99
N VAL A 125 11.60 -20.95 -2.46
CA VAL A 125 10.16 -21.11 -2.66
C VAL A 125 9.33 -20.80 -1.41
N GLY A 126 9.94 -20.90 -0.23
CA GLY A 126 9.26 -20.66 1.05
C GLY A 126 10.20 -20.15 2.13
N LEU A 127 9.66 -19.35 3.03
CA LEU A 127 10.34 -18.81 4.20
C LEU A 127 9.51 -19.14 5.45
N GLN A 128 10.03 -20.01 6.30
CA GLN A 128 9.36 -20.45 7.53
C GLN A 128 9.89 -19.65 8.73
N PRO A 129 9.05 -18.83 9.40
CA PRO A 129 9.38 -18.26 10.70
C PRO A 129 9.42 -19.35 11.79
N LEU A 130 10.31 -19.18 12.76
CA LEU A 130 10.41 -20.02 13.95
C LEU A 130 10.30 -19.16 15.21
N ASN A 131 9.74 -19.73 16.28
CA ASN A 131 9.67 -19.12 17.61
C ASN A 131 11.02 -19.20 18.36
N SER A 132 11.07 -18.75 19.62
CA SER A 132 12.26 -18.78 20.48
C SER A 132 12.79 -20.18 20.77
N GLU A 133 11.93 -21.20 20.71
CA GLU A 133 12.29 -22.61 20.86
C GLU A 133 12.70 -23.26 19.53
N LEU A 134 12.81 -22.47 18.45
CA LEU A 134 13.17 -22.90 17.10
C LEU A 134 12.15 -23.88 16.48
N VAL A 135 10.90 -23.78 16.90
CA VAL A 135 9.76 -24.50 16.33
C VAL A 135 9.04 -23.60 15.34
N ALA A 136 8.57 -24.17 14.23
CA ALA A 136 7.82 -23.45 13.21
C ALA A 136 6.64 -22.68 13.83
N GLU A 137 6.57 -21.39 13.52
CA GLU A 137 5.55 -20.46 14.00
C GLU A 137 4.90 -19.76 12.80
N GLY A 138 3.56 -19.70 12.81
CA GLY A 138 2.78 -19.13 11.72
C GLY A 138 2.87 -19.94 10.43
N SER A 139 2.30 -19.39 9.36
CA SER A 139 2.32 -19.99 8.03
C SER A 139 3.66 -19.71 7.31
N GLU A 140 4.10 -20.68 6.51
CA GLU A 140 5.22 -20.46 5.58
C GLU A 140 4.89 -19.31 4.63
N ILE A 141 5.82 -18.36 4.53
CA ILE A 141 5.70 -17.20 3.64
C ILE A 141 6.18 -17.64 2.25
N PRO A 142 5.33 -17.59 1.20
CA PRO A 142 5.74 -17.97 -0.14
C PRO A 142 6.81 -17.02 -0.66
N MET A 143 7.74 -17.55 -1.48
CA MET A 143 8.82 -16.77 -2.08
C MET A 143 8.78 -16.75 -3.61
N ASN A 144 8.37 -17.84 -4.25
CA ASN A 144 8.16 -17.91 -5.69
C ASN A 144 6.93 -18.80 -6.07
N PRO A 145 5.73 -18.45 -5.57
CA PRO A 145 4.53 -19.27 -5.76
C PRO A 145 4.07 -19.28 -7.22
N PRO A 146 3.37 -20.32 -7.70
CA PRO A 146 2.77 -20.28 -9.03
C PRO A 146 1.75 -19.15 -9.15
N VAL A 147 1.67 -18.54 -10.33
CA VAL A 147 0.71 -17.46 -10.61
C VAL A 147 -0.71 -18.05 -10.64
N PRO A 148 -1.68 -17.48 -9.89
CA PRO A 148 -3.07 -17.94 -9.95
C PRO A 148 -3.65 -17.82 -11.36
N THR A 149 -4.54 -18.74 -11.72
CA THR A 149 -5.32 -18.64 -12.97
C THR A 149 -6.28 -17.45 -12.93
N GLY A 150 -6.58 -16.87 -14.09
CA GLY A 150 -7.52 -15.77 -14.21
C GLY A 150 -7.77 -15.38 -15.67
N VAL A 151 -8.58 -14.35 -15.87
CA VAL A 151 -8.87 -13.75 -17.18
C VAL A 151 -8.42 -12.30 -17.20
N ASP A 152 -8.14 -11.75 -18.37
CA ASP A 152 -7.77 -10.34 -18.48
C ASP A 152 -8.95 -9.45 -18.04
N PRO A 153 -8.75 -8.55 -17.06
CA PRO A 153 -9.83 -7.70 -16.55
C PRO A 153 -10.18 -6.54 -17.49
N GLY A 154 -9.46 -6.37 -18.60
CA GLY A 154 -9.52 -5.18 -19.44
C GLY A 154 -8.94 -3.94 -18.74
N GLY A 155 -9.09 -2.78 -19.38
CA GLY A 155 -8.58 -1.51 -18.85
C GLY A 155 -7.16 -1.16 -19.31
N VAL A 156 -6.59 -0.13 -18.69
CA VAL A 156 -5.31 0.48 -19.11
C VAL A 156 -4.13 -0.33 -18.57
N PRO A 157 -3.28 -0.92 -19.43
CA PRO A 157 -2.10 -1.65 -19.01
C PRO A 157 -1.01 -0.73 -18.46
N VAL A 158 -0.62 -0.98 -17.21
CA VAL A 158 0.46 -0.29 -16.50
C VAL A 158 1.57 -1.29 -16.17
N ALA A 159 2.76 -1.06 -16.70
CA ALA A 159 3.94 -1.84 -16.31
C ALA A 159 4.48 -1.34 -14.98
N LEU A 160 4.63 -2.24 -14.01
CA LEU A 160 5.20 -1.95 -12.70
C LEU A 160 6.58 -2.60 -12.57
N VAL A 161 7.63 -1.79 -12.67
CA VAL A 161 9.01 -2.24 -12.49
C VAL A 161 9.41 -1.97 -11.04
N ASP A 162 9.47 -3.02 -10.22
CA ASP A 162 9.72 -2.92 -8.78
C ASP A 162 10.25 -4.25 -8.21
N SER A 163 10.17 -4.49 -6.90
CA SER A 163 10.58 -5.74 -6.25
C SER A 163 9.70 -6.96 -6.58
N GLY A 164 8.76 -6.82 -7.51
CA GLY A 164 7.70 -7.79 -7.81
C GLY A 164 6.37 -7.38 -7.18
N VAL A 165 5.35 -8.21 -7.30
CA VAL A 165 4.02 -7.95 -6.73
C VAL A 165 3.47 -9.22 -6.08
N ASN A 166 2.90 -9.12 -4.88
CA ASN A 166 2.14 -10.23 -4.29
C ASN A 166 0.81 -10.41 -5.02
N TYR A 167 0.85 -11.17 -6.10
CA TYR A 167 -0.31 -11.50 -6.93
C TYR A 167 -1.27 -12.51 -6.30
N LEU A 168 -1.02 -12.97 -5.06
CA LEU A 168 -1.94 -13.83 -4.31
C LEU A 168 -3.02 -13.02 -3.57
N LEU A 169 -2.83 -11.70 -3.42
CA LEU A 169 -3.83 -10.82 -2.82
C LEU A 169 -5.02 -10.63 -3.78
N PRO A 170 -6.28 -10.87 -3.36
CA PRO A 170 -7.45 -10.77 -4.25
C PRO A 170 -7.59 -9.43 -4.97
N GLU A 171 -7.25 -8.33 -4.29
CA GLU A 171 -7.30 -6.96 -4.82
C GLU A 171 -6.34 -6.76 -6.00
N ILE A 172 -5.22 -7.47 -6.00
CA ILE A 172 -4.22 -7.42 -7.06
C ILE A 172 -4.51 -8.50 -8.11
N GLN A 173 -4.80 -9.73 -7.69
CA GLN A 173 -5.06 -10.87 -8.56
C GLN A 173 -6.13 -10.55 -9.61
N SER A 174 -7.21 -9.90 -9.18
CA SER A 174 -8.33 -9.49 -10.03
C SER A 174 -7.98 -8.39 -11.05
N ARG A 175 -6.79 -7.80 -10.94
CA ARG A 175 -6.31 -6.68 -11.77
C ARG A 175 -5.00 -6.97 -12.51
N LEU A 176 -4.55 -8.22 -12.56
CA LEU A 176 -3.39 -8.61 -13.34
C LEU A 176 -3.71 -8.63 -14.83
N ALA A 177 -2.84 -8.04 -15.64
CA ALA A 177 -2.93 -8.14 -17.09
C ALA A 177 -2.64 -9.56 -17.55
N ARG A 178 -3.45 -10.06 -18.48
CA ARG A 178 -3.34 -11.43 -18.98
C ARG A 178 -3.48 -11.51 -20.50
N GLU A 179 -2.87 -12.54 -21.06
CA GLU A 179 -3.13 -12.99 -22.43
C GLU A 179 -4.53 -13.62 -22.53
N LEU A 180 -4.99 -13.85 -23.77
CA LEU A 180 -6.30 -14.47 -24.02
C LEU A 180 -6.42 -15.90 -23.44
N ASP A 181 -5.30 -16.59 -23.27
CA ASP A 181 -5.23 -17.93 -22.66
C ASP A 181 -5.16 -17.90 -21.12
N GLY A 182 -5.21 -16.71 -20.51
CA GLY A 182 -5.20 -16.51 -19.07
C GLY A 182 -3.81 -16.45 -18.42
N ARG A 183 -2.71 -16.61 -19.20
CA ARG A 183 -1.36 -16.40 -18.67
C ARG A 183 -1.14 -14.94 -18.29
N MET A 184 -0.50 -14.69 -17.16
CA MET A 184 -0.16 -13.33 -16.73
C MET A 184 0.91 -12.74 -17.65
N ILE A 185 0.74 -11.47 -17.99
CA ILE A 185 1.74 -10.68 -18.69
C ILE A 185 2.62 -10.01 -17.63
N GLY A 186 3.87 -10.42 -17.57
CA GLY A 186 4.85 -9.95 -16.58
C GLY A 186 6.09 -10.84 -16.66
N PHE A 187 7.17 -10.44 -16.01
CA PHE A 187 8.38 -11.26 -15.99
C PHE A 187 9.31 -10.92 -14.84
N ASP A 188 9.93 -11.93 -14.29
CA ASP A 188 10.93 -11.82 -13.25
C ASP A 188 12.34 -11.77 -13.84
N TYR A 189 12.99 -10.60 -13.85
CA TYR A 189 14.35 -10.51 -14.39
C TYR A 189 15.46 -10.81 -13.37
N TRP A 190 15.10 -11.15 -12.13
CA TRP A 190 16.02 -11.67 -11.12
C TRP A 190 16.16 -13.19 -11.24
N GLU A 191 15.03 -13.92 -11.19
CA GLU A 191 14.98 -15.39 -11.29
C GLU A 191 14.87 -15.89 -12.73
N MET A 192 14.57 -15.00 -13.68
CA MET A 192 14.39 -15.31 -15.11
C MET A 192 13.23 -16.27 -15.39
N ASP A 193 12.10 -16.06 -14.71
CA ASP A 193 10.86 -16.80 -14.89
C ASP A 193 9.63 -15.87 -15.07
N ASP A 194 8.45 -16.46 -15.22
CA ASP A 194 7.17 -15.75 -15.38
C ASP A 194 6.49 -15.40 -14.05
N ARG A 195 7.25 -15.40 -12.94
CA ARG A 195 6.73 -15.24 -11.56
C ARG A 195 7.39 -14.04 -10.86
N PRO A 196 7.10 -12.80 -11.29
CA PRO A 196 7.55 -11.55 -10.66
C PRO A 196 6.90 -11.31 -9.29
N PHE A 197 7.04 -12.25 -8.38
CA PHE A 197 6.52 -12.19 -7.03
C PHE A 197 7.37 -11.27 -6.18
N ASP A 198 6.76 -10.57 -5.22
CA ASP A 198 7.35 -9.47 -4.46
C ASP A 198 8.41 -9.91 -3.44
N SER A 199 9.32 -10.84 -3.77
CA SER A 199 10.32 -11.47 -2.88
C SER A 199 11.74 -11.01 -3.16
N HIS A 200 11.94 -9.76 -3.58
CA HIS A 200 13.23 -9.37 -4.09
C HIS A 200 14.33 -9.38 -3.00
N PRO A 201 15.42 -10.14 -3.16
CA PRO A 201 16.35 -10.43 -2.07
C PRO A 201 17.51 -9.44 -1.93
N THR A 202 17.51 -8.32 -2.67
CA THR A 202 18.63 -7.35 -2.73
C THR A 202 19.14 -6.88 -1.36
N ARG A 203 18.28 -6.83 -0.33
CA ARG A 203 18.72 -6.55 1.06
C ARG A 203 19.02 -7.81 1.86
N SER A 204 18.14 -8.81 1.77
CA SER A 204 18.25 -10.09 2.45
C SER A 204 17.23 -11.05 1.86
N VAL A 205 17.62 -12.32 1.68
CA VAL A 205 16.67 -13.39 1.30
C VAL A 205 15.72 -13.71 2.47
N PHE A 206 16.18 -13.54 3.72
CA PHE A 206 15.35 -13.72 4.91
C PHE A 206 14.40 -12.54 5.14
N PHE A 207 14.75 -11.33 4.68
CA PHE A 207 13.92 -10.13 4.74
C PHE A 207 13.79 -9.49 3.36
N PRO A 208 13.10 -10.16 2.43
CA PRO A 208 12.98 -9.67 1.07
C PRO A 208 12.29 -8.31 1.03
N GLN A 209 12.69 -7.49 0.07
CA GLN A 209 12.02 -6.22 -0.20
C GLN A 209 10.62 -6.51 -0.74
N ARG A 210 9.60 -5.96 -0.06
CA ARG A 210 8.17 -6.08 -0.41
C ARG A 210 7.57 -4.73 -0.85
N HIS A 211 8.23 -4.04 -1.76
CA HIS A 211 7.90 -2.65 -2.11
C HIS A 211 6.83 -2.58 -3.21
N GLY A 212 6.94 -3.39 -4.25
CA GLY A 212 6.04 -3.34 -5.40
C GLY A 212 4.58 -3.68 -5.09
N THR A 213 4.29 -4.53 -4.08
CA THR A 213 2.90 -4.78 -3.64
C THR A 213 2.21 -3.50 -3.15
N ARG A 214 2.93 -2.68 -2.37
CA ARG A 214 2.41 -1.39 -1.88
C ARG A 214 2.14 -0.43 -3.03
N ILE A 215 3.06 -0.35 -4.00
CA ILE A 215 2.91 0.47 -5.20
C ILE A 215 1.69 0.03 -6.03
N ALA A 216 1.56 -1.27 -6.29
CA ALA A 216 0.42 -1.83 -7.01
C ALA A 216 -0.92 -1.48 -6.34
N SER A 217 -0.97 -1.58 -5.01
CA SER A 217 -2.19 -1.26 -4.25
C SER A 217 -2.65 0.19 -4.40
N ILE A 218 -1.71 1.14 -4.41
CA ILE A 218 -2.02 2.57 -4.60
C ILE A 218 -2.49 2.83 -6.03
N ILE A 219 -1.81 2.25 -7.03
CA ILE A 219 -2.19 2.40 -8.44
C ILE A 219 -3.62 1.89 -8.65
N LEU A 220 -3.93 0.69 -8.15
CA LEU A 220 -5.23 0.05 -8.34
C LEU A 220 -6.35 0.73 -7.55
N ARG A 221 -6.06 1.25 -6.36
CA ARG A 221 -7.03 2.04 -5.59
C ARG A 221 -7.37 3.34 -6.30
N GLU A 222 -6.37 4.06 -6.78
CA GLU A 222 -6.59 5.37 -7.39
C GLU A 222 -7.07 5.25 -8.85
N ALA A 223 -6.70 4.20 -9.59
CA ALA A 223 -7.14 3.95 -10.95
C ALA A 223 -7.71 2.53 -11.08
N SER A 224 -9.00 2.37 -10.75
CA SER A 224 -9.72 1.09 -10.87
C SER A 224 -9.84 0.57 -12.31
N SER A 225 -9.58 1.42 -13.32
CA SER A 225 -9.48 1.02 -14.73
C SER A 225 -8.09 0.53 -15.12
N ALA A 226 -7.09 0.60 -14.24
CA ALA A 226 -5.75 0.08 -14.52
C ALA A 226 -5.69 -1.45 -14.33
N LYS A 227 -4.81 -2.07 -15.11
CA LYS A 227 -4.35 -3.46 -14.91
C LYS A 227 -2.83 -3.49 -14.84
N ILE A 228 -2.29 -4.33 -13.96
CA ILE A 228 -0.85 -4.37 -13.65
C ILE A 228 -0.15 -5.43 -14.48
N LEU A 229 0.96 -5.04 -15.12
CA LEU A 229 1.97 -5.94 -15.67
C LEU A 229 3.18 -5.92 -14.73
N PRO A 230 3.34 -6.90 -13.83
CA PRO A 230 4.43 -6.91 -12.86
C PRO A 230 5.77 -7.28 -13.51
N TYR A 231 6.82 -6.52 -13.21
CA TYR A 231 8.19 -6.81 -13.61
C TYR A 231 9.14 -6.67 -12.43
N ARG A 232 9.76 -7.78 -12.01
CA ARG A 232 10.79 -7.73 -10.96
C ARG A 232 12.10 -7.25 -11.58
N TYR A 233 12.67 -6.16 -11.04
CA TYR A 233 13.84 -5.52 -11.64
C TYR A 233 15.13 -6.38 -11.52
N PRO A 234 16.09 -6.21 -12.44
CA PRO A 234 17.18 -7.17 -12.63
C PRO A 234 18.43 -6.90 -11.78
N ARG A 235 18.34 -6.33 -10.57
CA ARG A 235 19.58 -6.20 -9.78
C ARG A 235 20.22 -7.58 -9.53
N PRO A 236 21.52 -7.67 -9.26
CA PRO A 236 22.50 -6.62 -9.46
C PRO A 236 22.83 -6.37 -10.96
N ASP A 237 22.41 -7.23 -11.88
CA ASP A 237 22.68 -7.14 -13.33
C ASP A 237 21.72 -6.17 -14.06
N MET A 238 21.91 -4.87 -13.81
CA MET A 238 21.08 -3.83 -14.41
C MET A 238 21.21 -3.73 -15.95
N SER A 239 22.16 -4.43 -16.57
CA SER A 239 22.27 -4.50 -18.03
C SER A 239 21.01 -5.11 -18.69
N ARG A 240 20.29 -5.98 -17.96
CA ARG A 240 19.03 -6.59 -18.41
C ARG A 240 17.86 -5.63 -18.48
N MET A 241 17.99 -4.39 -17.96
CA MET A 241 16.97 -3.36 -18.13
C MET A 241 16.62 -3.14 -19.61
N HIS A 242 17.57 -3.35 -20.53
CA HIS A 242 17.26 -3.31 -21.95
C HIS A 242 16.18 -4.33 -22.35
N GLN A 243 16.32 -5.59 -21.93
CA GLN A 243 15.38 -6.67 -22.24
C GLN A 243 14.02 -6.42 -21.56
N LEU A 244 14.06 -5.97 -20.30
CA LEU A 244 12.87 -5.62 -19.52
C LEU A 244 12.02 -4.57 -20.23
N ILE A 245 12.61 -3.44 -20.63
CA ILE A 245 11.88 -2.38 -21.34
C ILE A 245 11.40 -2.84 -22.72
N ALA A 246 12.20 -3.64 -23.44
CA ALA A 246 11.79 -4.19 -24.73
C ALA A 246 10.64 -5.21 -24.62
N HIS A 247 10.52 -5.91 -23.48
CA HIS A 247 9.37 -6.76 -23.19
C HIS A 247 8.13 -5.89 -22.94
N ILE A 248 8.21 -4.91 -22.03
CA ILE A 248 7.12 -3.95 -21.75
C ILE A 248 6.57 -3.32 -23.04
N ALA A 249 7.45 -2.86 -23.93
CA ALA A 249 7.06 -2.21 -25.19
C ALA A 249 6.22 -3.11 -26.12
N ARG A 250 6.37 -4.43 -26.01
CA ARG A 250 5.60 -5.41 -26.80
C ARG A 250 4.36 -5.94 -26.08
N SER A 251 4.25 -5.69 -24.78
CA SER A 251 3.17 -6.16 -23.90
C SER A 251 1.97 -5.22 -23.84
N GLY A 252 1.92 -4.19 -24.69
CA GLY A 252 0.79 -3.26 -24.81
C GLY A 252 0.71 -2.17 -23.74
N ALA A 253 1.64 -2.16 -22.77
CA ALA A 253 1.73 -1.08 -21.78
C ALA A 253 2.14 0.24 -22.45
N ARG A 254 1.63 1.35 -21.89
CA ARG A 254 2.00 2.72 -22.29
C ARG A 254 2.57 3.54 -21.14
N ILE A 255 2.34 3.09 -19.92
CA ILE A 255 2.81 3.71 -18.69
C ILE A 255 3.73 2.71 -17.99
N VAL A 256 4.88 3.18 -17.54
CA VAL A 256 5.88 2.40 -16.82
C VAL A 256 6.17 3.09 -15.49
N ASN A 257 5.69 2.49 -14.40
CA ASN A 257 6.00 2.94 -13.04
C ASN A 257 7.39 2.44 -12.64
N MET A 258 8.26 3.35 -12.23
CA MET A 258 9.61 3.05 -11.77
C MET A 258 9.92 3.78 -10.46
N SER A 259 9.46 3.20 -9.35
CA SER A 259 9.71 3.70 -8.00
C SER A 259 11.07 3.22 -7.45
N LEU A 260 12.12 3.32 -8.26
CA LEU A 260 13.48 2.86 -7.95
C LEU A 260 14.55 3.83 -8.47
N GLY A 261 15.73 3.80 -7.86
CA GLY A 261 16.88 4.60 -8.28
C GLY A 261 18.21 4.10 -7.70
N SER A 262 19.32 4.65 -8.17
CA SER A 262 20.65 4.54 -7.55
C SER A 262 21.50 5.77 -7.85
N ASN A 263 22.63 5.88 -7.15
CA ASN A 263 23.59 6.98 -7.32
C ASN A 263 24.64 6.69 -8.40
N THR A 264 24.53 5.55 -9.11
CA THR A 264 25.51 5.09 -10.09
C THR A 264 24.92 5.21 -11.49
N ALA A 265 25.37 6.19 -12.28
CA ALA A 265 24.87 6.44 -13.63
C ALA A 265 24.94 5.20 -14.54
N ARG A 266 26.09 4.49 -14.49
CA ARG A 266 26.35 3.31 -15.34
C ARG A 266 25.34 2.17 -15.15
N ASP A 267 24.71 2.06 -13.98
CA ASP A 267 23.65 1.07 -13.75
C ASP A 267 22.45 1.30 -14.70
N TRP A 268 22.31 2.51 -15.25
CA TRP A 268 21.14 2.95 -16.01
C TRP A 268 21.39 3.11 -17.52
N ASP A 269 22.60 2.86 -18.02
CA ASP A 269 22.93 2.98 -19.46
C ASP A 269 22.00 2.11 -20.33
N ALA A 270 21.73 0.87 -19.89
CA ALA A 270 20.84 -0.05 -20.58
C ALA A 270 19.38 0.41 -20.57
N PHE A 271 18.94 1.02 -19.47
CA PHE A 271 17.62 1.62 -19.38
C PHE A 271 17.51 2.83 -20.31
N GLU A 272 18.46 3.77 -20.27
CA GLU A 272 18.44 4.97 -21.08
C GLU A 272 18.37 4.64 -22.58
N GLY A 273 19.24 3.73 -23.04
CA GLY A 273 19.27 3.30 -24.43
C GLY A 273 17.97 2.59 -24.87
N ALA A 274 17.29 1.89 -23.96
CA ALA A 274 16.00 1.28 -24.26
C ALA A 274 14.85 2.29 -24.25
N ALA A 275 14.79 3.17 -23.24
CA ALA A 275 13.77 4.21 -23.13
C ALA A 275 13.76 5.15 -24.34
N ARG A 276 14.94 5.51 -24.87
CA ARG A 276 15.06 6.32 -26.11
C ARG A 276 14.50 5.62 -27.36
N ARG A 277 14.59 4.28 -27.42
CA ARG A 277 14.08 3.49 -28.56
C ARG A 277 12.57 3.20 -28.47
N HIS A 278 11.97 3.41 -27.31
CA HIS A 278 10.55 3.18 -27.08
C HIS A 278 9.84 4.49 -26.64
N PRO A 279 9.81 5.51 -27.52
CA PRO A 279 9.22 6.82 -27.18
C PRO A 279 7.71 6.77 -26.91
N HIS A 280 7.03 5.67 -27.26
CA HIS A 280 5.61 5.47 -26.97
C HIS A 280 5.32 5.05 -25.52
N LEU A 281 6.36 4.71 -24.74
CA LEU A 281 6.26 4.44 -23.31
C LEU A 281 6.50 5.72 -22.52
N LEU A 282 5.62 6.03 -21.57
CA LEU A 282 5.85 7.06 -20.56
C LEU A 282 6.43 6.42 -19.29
N PHE A 283 7.64 6.83 -18.92
CA PHE A 283 8.31 6.41 -17.69
C PHE A 283 8.00 7.39 -16.57
N ILE A 284 7.50 6.92 -15.43
CA ILE A 284 7.24 7.75 -14.25
C ILE A 284 8.20 7.29 -13.15
N VAL A 285 9.10 8.19 -12.76
CA VAL A 285 10.33 7.87 -12.01
C VAL A 285 10.37 8.65 -10.70
N SER A 286 10.85 8.00 -9.63
CA SER A 286 11.05 8.63 -8.32
C SER A 286 12.31 9.49 -8.29
N ALA A 287 12.23 10.68 -7.70
CA ALA A 287 13.38 11.55 -7.43
C ALA A 287 14.32 11.02 -6.30
N GLY A 288 13.86 10.05 -5.50
CA GLY A 288 14.57 9.50 -4.35
C GLY A 288 14.30 10.23 -3.03
N ASN A 289 14.75 9.62 -1.93
CA ASN A 289 14.45 10.06 -0.56
C ASN A 289 15.73 10.15 0.29
N ASN A 290 16.66 11.05 -0.10
CA ASN A 290 17.93 11.27 0.59
C ASN A 290 18.15 12.72 1.06
N ASN A 291 17.09 13.53 1.05
CA ASN A 291 17.11 14.94 1.48
C ASN A 291 18.17 15.78 0.76
N ARG A 292 18.24 15.69 -0.56
CA ARG A 292 19.24 16.41 -1.36
C ARG A 292 18.69 16.97 -2.66
N ASP A 293 19.41 17.96 -3.17
CA ASP A 293 19.21 18.53 -4.50
C ASP A 293 19.85 17.61 -5.56
N ILE A 294 19.06 17.04 -6.46
CA ILE A 294 19.55 16.14 -7.52
C ILE A 294 20.07 16.86 -8.75
N ASP A 295 19.93 18.19 -8.82
CA ASP A 295 20.64 19.02 -9.80
C ASP A 295 22.13 19.14 -9.42
N ILE A 296 22.47 18.95 -8.13
CA ILE A 296 23.84 18.97 -7.58
C ILE A 296 24.36 17.55 -7.34
N GLU A 297 23.55 16.69 -6.71
CA GLU A 297 23.89 15.31 -6.35
C GLU A 297 22.95 14.30 -7.05
N PRO A 298 23.28 13.88 -8.27
CA PRO A 298 22.33 13.20 -9.15
C PRO A 298 21.87 11.83 -8.63
N VAL A 299 20.60 11.51 -8.92
CA VAL A 299 19.99 10.18 -8.74
C VAL A 299 19.57 9.69 -10.12
N TYR A 300 19.88 8.43 -10.43
CA TYR A 300 19.50 7.83 -11.71
C TYR A 300 18.36 6.83 -11.49
N PRO A 301 17.36 6.78 -12.39
CA PRO A 301 17.32 7.46 -13.69
C PRO A 301 16.76 8.89 -13.64
N ALA A 302 16.40 9.44 -12.47
CA ALA A 302 15.76 10.75 -12.35
C ALA A 302 16.53 11.90 -13.04
N SER A 303 17.86 11.91 -12.97
CA SER A 303 18.71 12.91 -13.62
C SER A 303 19.00 12.63 -15.12
N LEU A 304 18.36 11.63 -15.74
CA LEU A 304 18.51 11.38 -17.18
C LEU A 304 17.64 12.34 -18.01
N THR A 305 18.18 12.84 -19.12
CA THR A 305 17.42 13.69 -20.05
C THR A 305 16.64 12.86 -21.07
N LEU A 306 15.44 12.40 -20.69
CA LEU A 306 14.51 11.62 -21.53
C LEU A 306 13.21 12.40 -21.77
N LYS A 307 12.76 12.48 -23.03
CA LYS A 307 11.53 13.24 -23.39
C LYS A 307 10.25 12.59 -22.86
N ASN A 308 10.26 11.27 -22.73
CA ASN A 308 9.15 10.42 -22.32
C ASN A 308 9.30 9.95 -20.86
N MET A 309 9.92 10.76 -20.00
CA MET A 309 10.06 10.49 -18.57
C MET A 309 9.45 11.63 -17.75
N VAL A 310 8.76 11.31 -16.65
CA VAL A 310 8.27 12.26 -15.65
C VAL A 310 8.91 11.92 -14.32
N VAL A 311 9.62 12.88 -13.73
CA VAL A 311 10.29 12.72 -12.43
C VAL A 311 9.44 13.33 -11.33
N VAL A 312 9.12 12.54 -10.30
CA VAL A 312 8.18 12.91 -9.25
C VAL A 312 8.87 12.85 -7.88
N THR A 313 8.65 13.88 -7.06
CA THR A 313 9.04 13.90 -5.64
C THR A 313 7.82 14.00 -4.71
N SER A 314 8.02 13.70 -3.42
CA SER A 314 6.94 13.65 -2.42
C SER A 314 6.77 14.98 -1.69
N SER A 315 5.52 15.30 -1.34
CA SER A 315 5.13 16.39 -0.42
C SER A 315 4.35 15.86 0.77
N ALA A 316 4.42 16.57 1.90
CA ALA A 316 3.56 16.35 3.06
C ALA A 316 2.13 16.93 2.87
N GLY A 317 1.82 17.50 1.70
CA GLY A 317 0.51 18.09 1.37
C GLY A 317 0.42 19.60 1.57
N ASP A 318 1.55 20.25 1.85
CA ASP A 318 1.68 21.69 2.11
C ASP A 318 2.32 22.47 0.93
N GLY A 319 2.70 21.76 -0.12
CA GLY A 319 3.37 22.32 -1.30
C GLY A 319 4.87 22.49 -1.14
N TYR A 320 5.48 21.83 -0.15
CA TYR A 320 6.93 21.68 0.01
C TYR A 320 7.34 20.21 -0.16
N PRO A 321 8.61 19.92 -0.54
CA PRO A 321 9.17 18.58 -0.43
C PRO A 321 9.02 18.03 0.98
N ALA A 322 8.59 16.78 1.08
CA ALA A 322 8.49 16.09 2.37
C ALA A 322 9.88 15.88 2.99
N GLU A 323 9.94 15.70 4.31
CA GLU A 323 11.18 15.36 4.99
C GLU A 323 11.81 14.10 4.36
N GLY A 324 13.10 14.20 4.03
CA GLY A 324 13.81 13.11 3.36
C GLY A 324 13.67 13.12 1.84
N SER A 325 12.71 13.82 1.24
CA SER A 325 12.53 13.82 -0.22
C SER A 325 13.61 14.63 -0.94
N ASN A 326 13.99 14.18 -2.14
CA ASN A 326 14.89 14.93 -3.00
C ASN A 326 14.15 16.01 -3.80
N TRP A 327 14.87 17.03 -4.26
CA TRP A 327 14.31 18.11 -5.10
C TRP A 327 15.28 18.48 -6.22
N GLY A 328 14.85 19.35 -7.14
CA GLY A 328 15.67 19.80 -8.27
C GLY A 328 14.81 20.57 -9.26
N THR A 329 15.16 21.84 -9.48
CA THR A 329 14.41 22.73 -10.38
C THR A 329 14.56 22.35 -11.86
N GLU A 330 15.59 21.58 -12.19
CA GLU A 330 15.84 21.11 -13.56
C GLU A 330 15.43 19.66 -13.77
N ASN A 331 15.81 18.76 -12.83
CA ASN A 331 15.64 17.31 -12.98
C ASN A 331 14.38 16.73 -12.32
N VAL A 332 13.66 17.48 -11.48
CA VAL A 332 12.38 17.03 -10.91
C VAL A 332 11.22 17.76 -11.60
N ASP A 333 10.29 17.02 -12.21
CA ASP A 333 9.18 17.62 -12.94
C ASP A 333 8.05 18.08 -11.99
N LEU A 334 7.69 17.25 -10.99
CA LEU A 334 6.49 17.42 -10.17
C LEU A 334 6.72 17.14 -8.69
N LEU A 335 6.03 17.93 -7.87
CA LEU A 335 5.79 17.67 -6.46
C LEU A 335 4.38 17.08 -6.30
N VAL A 336 4.23 16.02 -5.51
CA VAL A 336 2.93 15.32 -5.33
C VAL A 336 2.87 14.75 -3.90
N PRO A 337 1.73 14.80 -3.19
CA PRO A 337 1.68 14.22 -1.86
C PRO A 337 1.91 12.71 -1.90
N GLY A 338 2.95 12.28 -1.18
CA GLY A 338 3.39 10.89 -1.08
C GLY A 338 3.65 10.47 0.37
N GLU A 339 3.18 11.26 1.34
CA GLU A 339 3.32 11.01 2.78
C GLU A 339 2.02 10.53 3.41
N ARG A 340 2.12 9.51 4.27
CA ARG A 340 0.96 8.86 4.93
C ARG A 340 -0.13 8.49 3.91
N ILE A 341 0.31 7.89 2.81
CA ILE A 341 -0.59 7.38 1.78
C ILE A 341 -1.01 5.99 2.25
N PRO A 342 -2.32 5.70 2.33
CA PRO A 342 -2.73 4.35 2.67
C PRO A 342 -2.30 3.38 1.57
N ALA A 343 -1.99 2.15 1.95
CA ALA A 343 -1.65 1.05 1.05
C ALA A 343 -2.03 -0.27 1.73
N ILE A 344 -1.89 -1.38 1.02
CA ILE A 344 -1.80 -2.69 1.66
C ILE A 344 -0.35 -3.19 1.60
N ASP A 345 0.07 -3.87 2.65
CA ASP A 345 1.40 -4.47 2.73
C ASP A 345 1.43 -5.85 2.04
N PHE A 346 2.49 -6.61 2.28
CA PHE A 346 2.64 -7.93 1.68
C PHE A 346 1.63 -8.96 2.18
N SER A 347 1.16 -8.88 3.44
CA SER A 347 0.14 -9.79 3.97
C SER A 347 -1.29 -9.35 3.62
N GLY A 348 -1.45 -8.17 3.00
CA GLY A 348 -2.76 -7.59 2.68
C GLY A 348 -3.30 -6.70 3.80
N GLU A 349 -2.49 -6.42 4.83
CA GLU A 349 -2.89 -5.53 5.92
C GLU A 349 -2.74 -4.07 5.51
N GLY A 350 -3.65 -3.23 6.00
CA GLY A 350 -3.61 -1.78 5.76
C GLY A 350 -2.42 -1.13 6.44
N ILE A 351 -1.68 -0.30 5.71
CA ILE A 351 -0.52 0.43 6.22
C ILE A 351 -0.43 1.83 5.61
N ASP A 352 0.09 2.79 6.38
CA ASP A 352 0.48 4.10 5.85
C ASP A 352 1.93 4.07 5.35
N VAL A 353 2.12 4.59 4.14
CA VAL A 353 3.43 4.61 3.49
C VAL A 353 3.84 6.02 3.06
N SER A 354 5.15 6.27 3.04
CA SER A 354 5.73 7.59 2.91
C SER A 354 6.95 7.61 1.98
N GLY A 355 7.03 8.59 1.08
CA GLY A 355 8.16 8.84 0.19
C GLY A 355 7.79 8.98 -1.29
N SER A 356 8.75 9.46 -2.09
CA SER A 356 8.56 9.74 -3.53
C SER A 356 8.13 8.52 -4.36
N SER A 357 8.46 7.31 -3.93
CA SER A 357 7.95 6.07 -4.53
C SER A 357 6.42 6.02 -4.62
N TYR A 358 5.73 6.52 -3.59
CA TYR A 358 4.27 6.49 -3.51
C TYR A 358 3.65 7.67 -4.25
N ALA A 359 4.33 8.83 -4.27
CA ALA A 359 3.98 9.94 -5.17
C ALA A 359 3.99 9.52 -6.66
N VAL A 360 5.00 8.73 -7.07
CA VAL A 360 5.06 8.11 -8.41
C VAL A 360 3.86 7.21 -8.68
N ALA A 361 3.45 6.36 -7.74
CA ALA A 361 2.29 5.48 -7.88
C ALA A 361 0.99 6.28 -8.16
N ARG A 362 0.82 7.43 -7.51
CA ARG A 362 -0.35 8.31 -7.69
C ARG A 362 -0.35 9.00 -9.06
N ILE A 363 0.81 9.42 -9.56
CA ILE A 363 0.94 9.95 -10.92
C ILE A 363 0.77 8.86 -11.97
N THR A 364 1.21 7.63 -11.69
CA THR A 364 0.90 6.46 -12.53
C THR A 364 -0.60 6.22 -12.62
N ALA A 365 -1.33 6.28 -11.50
CA ALA A 365 -2.79 6.18 -11.50
C ALA A 365 -3.46 7.32 -12.28
N LEU A 366 -2.99 8.56 -12.11
CA LEU A 366 -3.47 9.72 -12.88
C LEU A 366 -3.25 9.53 -14.38
N ALA A 367 -2.07 9.06 -14.78
CA ALA A 367 -1.75 8.77 -16.18
C ALA A 367 -2.71 7.71 -16.76
N ALA A 368 -3.04 6.66 -15.99
CA ALA A 368 -3.99 5.64 -16.41
C ALA A 368 -5.40 6.22 -16.60
N ARG A 369 -5.89 7.04 -15.65
CA ARG A 369 -7.19 7.72 -15.79
C ARG A 369 -7.25 8.63 -17.02
N ILE A 370 -6.19 9.40 -17.28
CA ILE A 370 -6.10 10.24 -18.49
C ILE A 370 -6.21 9.39 -19.76
N LEU A 371 -5.54 8.22 -19.82
CA LEU A 371 -5.63 7.33 -20.99
C LEU A 371 -7.00 6.65 -21.14
N THR A 372 -7.75 6.47 -20.05
CA THR A 372 -9.15 6.01 -20.13
C THR A 372 -10.04 7.05 -20.82
N GLU A 373 -9.84 8.34 -20.56
CA GLU A 373 -10.60 9.42 -21.20
C GLU A 373 -10.08 9.82 -22.58
N HIS A 374 -8.77 9.67 -22.79
CA HIS A 374 -8.07 10.09 -24.01
C HIS A 374 -7.11 8.99 -24.48
N PRO A 375 -7.64 7.87 -25.02
CA PRO A 375 -6.84 6.70 -25.40
C PRO A 375 -5.85 6.98 -26.54
N ASP A 376 -6.07 8.03 -27.34
CA ASP A 376 -5.23 8.37 -28.49
C ASP A 376 -3.95 9.15 -28.12
N LEU A 377 -3.83 9.66 -26.88
CA LEU A 377 -2.67 10.48 -26.48
C LEU A 377 -1.38 9.66 -26.49
N ASP A 378 -0.37 10.06 -27.25
CA ASP A 378 0.98 9.48 -27.13
C ASP A 378 1.65 9.81 -25.78
N ALA A 379 2.80 9.20 -25.48
CA ALA A 379 3.48 9.40 -24.20
C ALA A 379 3.88 10.86 -23.91
N MET A 380 4.14 11.67 -24.93
CA MET A 380 4.60 13.06 -24.80
C MET A 380 3.39 13.96 -24.58
N GLN A 381 2.29 13.69 -25.28
CA GLN A 381 1.01 14.32 -25.04
C GLN A 381 0.46 13.96 -23.66
N LEU A 382 0.61 12.71 -23.22
CA LEU A 382 0.25 12.27 -21.87
C LEU A 382 1.11 12.98 -20.81
N LYS A 383 2.44 13.04 -20.99
CA LYS A 383 3.34 13.84 -20.14
C LYS A 383 2.86 15.30 -20.08
N ALA A 384 2.64 15.94 -21.21
CA ALA A 384 2.21 17.34 -21.28
C ALA A 384 0.86 17.56 -20.57
N LYS A 385 -0.11 16.64 -20.74
CA LYS A 385 -1.39 16.69 -20.05
C LYS A 385 -1.20 16.58 -18.53
N ILE A 386 -0.40 15.64 -18.04
CA ILE A 386 -0.11 15.51 -16.60
C ILE A 386 0.52 16.80 -16.06
N LEU A 387 1.56 17.33 -16.72
CA LEU A 387 2.23 18.55 -16.28
C LEU A 387 1.31 19.78 -16.31
N SER A 388 0.36 19.84 -17.25
CA SER A 388 -0.60 20.94 -17.33
C SER A 388 -1.57 21.01 -16.14
N LEU A 389 -1.68 19.94 -15.34
CA LEU A 389 -2.50 19.88 -14.14
C LEU A 389 -1.77 20.41 -12.90
N ALA A 390 -0.47 20.68 -13.00
CA ALA A 390 0.31 21.22 -11.91
C ALA A 390 -0.06 22.69 -11.65
N THR A 391 -0.07 23.04 -10.37
CA THR A 391 -0.23 24.41 -9.89
C THR A 391 1.09 24.92 -9.32
N PRO A 392 1.33 26.24 -9.28
CA PRO A 392 2.54 26.77 -8.65
C PRO A 392 2.68 26.26 -7.22
N GLU A 393 3.83 25.67 -6.92
CA GLU A 393 4.17 25.23 -5.57
C GLU A 393 4.83 26.35 -4.76
N ARG A 394 5.00 26.12 -3.45
CA ARG A 394 5.67 27.09 -2.59
C ARG A 394 7.17 26.82 -2.63
N GLY A 395 7.96 27.85 -2.95
CA GLY A 395 9.43 27.78 -2.85
C GLY A 395 10.17 27.27 -4.10
N ALA A 396 9.47 26.89 -5.18
CA ALA A 396 10.06 26.54 -6.48
C ALA A 396 11.19 25.50 -6.39
N PHE A 397 10.87 24.32 -5.86
CA PHE A 397 11.75 23.16 -5.70
C PHE A 397 11.77 22.23 -6.92
N VAL A 398 10.73 22.29 -7.76
CA VAL A 398 10.55 21.45 -8.96
C VAL A 398 10.18 22.30 -10.17
N LYS A 399 10.28 21.72 -11.36
CA LYS A 399 10.15 22.41 -12.64
C LYS A 399 8.72 22.89 -12.97
N SER A 400 7.71 22.04 -12.74
CA SER A 400 6.34 22.30 -13.21
C SER A 400 5.37 22.65 -12.07
N GLY A 401 5.77 22.42 -10.82
CA GLY A 401 4.98 22.69 -9.63
C GLY A 401 4.31 21.45 -9.05
N TRP A 402 3.18 21.68 -8.38
CA TRP A 402 2.55 20.74 -7.46
C TRP A 402 1.17 20.29 -7.92
N ILE A 403 0.92 18.99 -7.86
CA ILE A 403 -0.42 18.39 -7.95
C ILE A 403 -0.87 17.98 -6.56
N LYS A 404 -1.79 18.77 -5.97
CA LYS A 404 -2.28 18.57 -4.59
C LYS A 404 -3.03 17.27 -4.41
N GLU A 405 -3.92 16.91 -5.33
CA GLU A 405 -4.73 15.71 -5.19
C GLU A 405 -4.93 15.06 -6.55
N PRO A 406 -3.99 14.18 -6.99
CA PRO A 406 -4.09 13.49 -8.26
C PRO A 406 -5.41 12.75 -8.44
N SER A 407 -5.95 12.11 -7.39
CA SER A 407 -7.15 11.27 -7.48
C SER A 407 -8.41 12.04 -7.85
N ASP A 408 -8.48 13.34 -7.53
CA ASP A 408 -9.61 14.21 -7.86
C ASP A 408 -9.55 14.79 -9.29
N LEU A 409 -8.42 14.59 -9.99
CA LEU A 409 -8.23 15.12 -11.34
C LEU A 409 -8.72 14.13 -12.40
N ILE A 410 -9.39 14.67 -13.43
CA ILE A 410 -9.84 13.95 -14.62
C ILE A 410 -10.82 12.81 -14.26
N ARG A 411 -12.08 13.21 -14.08
CA ARG A 411 -13.19 12.35 -13.63
C ARG A 411 -14.46 12.61 -14.43
N ASP A 412 -14.34 13.07 -15.67
CA ASP A 412 -15.50 13.49 -16.47
C ASP A 412 -16.35 12.28 -16.88
N GLN A 413 -15.71 11.14 -17.18
CA GLN A 413 -16.44 9.89 -17.42
C GLN A 413 -17.12 9.35 -16.15
N ASP A 414 -16.43 9.44 -15.02
CA ASP A 414 -16.99 9.07 -13.71
C ASP A 414 -18.23 9.93 -13.40
N LEU A 415 -18.12 11.25 -13.57
CA LEU A 415 -19.22 12.20 -13.44
C LEU A 415 -20.38 11.85 -14.38
N ALA A 416 -20.10 11.58 -15.65
CA ALA A 416 -21.11 11.23 -16.64
C ALA A 416 -21.79 9.89 -16.34
N SER A 417 -21.13 8.99 -15.59
CA SER A 417 -21.71 7.72 -15.18
C SER A 417 -22.71 7.83 -14.02
N ILE A 418 -22.69 8.93 -13.27
CA ILE A 418 -23.58 9.13 -12.12
C ILE A 418 -24.94 9.61 -12.62
N GLN A 419 -25.98 8.81 -12.38
CA GLN A 419 -27.36 9.14 -12.76
C GLN A 419 -28.31 8.94 -11.59
N VAL A 420 -29.18 9.91 -11.34
CA VAL A 420 -30.29 9.76 -10.38
C VAL A 420 -31.33 8.85 -11.02
N ILE A 421 -31.54 7.66 -10.43
CA ILE A 421 -32.55 6.69 -10.89
C ILE A 421 -33.92 7.10 -10.34
N THR A 422 -34.00 7.28 -9.02
CA THR A 422 -35.24 7.63 -8.31
C THR A 422 -34.94 8.64 -7.22
N GLN A 423 -35.93 9.50 -6.95
CA GLN A 423 -35.93 10.42 -5.84
C GLN A 423 -37.33 10.45 -5.23
N GLU A 424 -37.46 9.90 -4.03
CA GLU A 424 -38.69 9.94 -3.25
C GLU A 424 -38.59 11.09 -2.25
N THR A 425 -39.49 12.06 -2.36
CA THR A 425 -39.61 13.16 -1.39
C THR A 425 -40.63 12.80 -0.32
N PHE A 426 -40.25 12.91 0.95
CA PHE A 426 -41.18 12.67 2.06
C PHE A 426 -41.93 13.98 2.38
N THR A 427 -43.13 14.11 1.85
CA THR A 427 -44.04 15.23 2.16
C THR A 427 -44.97 14.84 3.30
N GLU A 428 -44.85 15.56 4.42
CA GLU A 428 -45.65 15.46 5.65
C GLU A 428 -45.28 14.35 6.66
N PHE A 429 -45.03 14.78 7.90
CA PHE A 429 -45.01 13.91 9.08
C PHE A 429 -45.88 14.56 10.16
N SER A 430 -46.90 13.85 10.62
CA SER A 430 -47.68 14.22 11.81
C SER A 430 -46.86 13.94 13.08
N GLY A 431 -46.60 14.97 13.88
CA GLY A 431 -45.96 14.85 15.19
C GLY A 431 -45.17 16.11 15.54
N VAL A 432 -45.47 16.69 16.71
CA VAL A 432 -44.82 17.90 17.23
C VAL A 432 -43.54 17.49 17.96
N SER A 433 -42.40 17.87 17.43
CA SER A 433 -41.11 17.83 18.13
C SER A 433 -40.38 19.12 17.77
N ASP A 434 -39.78 19.76 18.78
CA ASP A 434 -39.08 21.04 18.61
C ASP A 434 -37.66 20.88 18.04
N ALA A 435 -37.23 19.65 17.72
CA ALA A 435 -35.89 19.32 17.22
C ALA A 435 -35.97 18.23 16.14
N VAL A 436 -36.18 18.64 14.88
CA VAL A 436 -36.30 17.70 13.75
C VAL A 436 -35.04 17.73 12.89
N PHE A 437 -34.35 16.59 12.78
CA PHE A 437 -33.22 16.41 11.86
C PHE A 437 -33.71 15.84 10.53
N ARG A 438 -33.44 16.52 9.41
CA ARG A 438 -33.94 16.15 8.07
C ARG A 438 -32.84 15.83 7.07
N PRO A 439 -32.18 14.66 7.19
CA PRO A 439 -31.13 14.29 6.25
C PRO A 439 -31.70 13.88 4.89
N MET A 440 -30.94 14.09 3.82
CA MET A 440 -31.14 13.38 2.56
C MET A 440 -30.49 12.00 2.67
N LEU A 441 -31.19 10.95 2.25
CA LEU A 441 -30.64 9.60 2.19
C LEU A 441 -30.30 9.28 0.73
N VAL A 442 -29.11 8.75 0.49
CA VAL A 442 -28.62 8.42 -0.85
C VAL A 442 -28.05 7.02 -0.82
N PHE A 443 -28.50 6.12 -1.69
CA PHE A 443 -27.88 4.80 -1.85
C PHE A 443 -27.46 4.54 -3.29
N LEU A 444 -26.32 3.86 -3.45
CA LEU A 444 -25.82 3.50 -4.76
C LEU A 444 -26.48 2.19 -5.22
N SER A 445 -27.04 2.17 -6.43
CA SER A 445 -27.60 0.95 -7.01
C SER A 445 -26.51 -0.11 -7.21
N GLN A 446 -26.90 -1.38 -7.11
CA GLN A 446 -25.97 -2.53 -7.16
C GLN A 446 -24.90 -2.54 -6.07
N SER A 447 -25.05 -1.75 -5.00
CA SER A 447 -24.13 -1.77 -3.86
C SER A 447 -24.49 -2.81 -2.79
N GLY A 448 -25.65 -3.46 -2.92
CA GLY A 448 -26.25 -4.30 -1.87
C GLY A 448 -27.22 -3.57 -0.93
N TRP A 449 -27.46 -2.28 -1.14
CA TRP A 449 -28.50 -1.50 -0.47
C TRP A 449 -29.80 -1.47 -1.30
N THR A 450 -30.93 -1.51 -0.59
CA THR A 450 -32.27 -1.32 -1.15
C THR A 450 -32.99 -0.20 -0.40
N ALA A 451 -33.99 0.43 -1.03
CA ALA A 451 -34.77 1.48 -0.40
C ALA A 451 -35.39 1.02 0.94
N ASP A 452 -35.99 -0.16 0.98
CA ASP A 452 -36.59 -0.76 2.18
C ASP A 452 -35.56 -1.00 3.31
N ARG A 453 -34.38 -1.52 2.95
CA ARG A 453 -33.28 -1.72 3.91
C ARG A 453 -32.80 -0.39 4.50
N VAL A 454 -32.63 0.63 3.66
CA VAL A 454 -32.22 1.99 4.08
C VAL A 454 -33.28 2.63 4.99
N GLN A 455 -34.57 2.51 4.65
CA GLN A 455 -35.67 3.04 5.46
C GLN A 455 -35.77 2.35 6.83
N THR A 456 -35.67 1.02 6.86
CA THR A 456 -35.67 0.25 8.11
C THR A 456 -34.48 0.61 9.01
N LEU A 457 -33.33 0.81 8.37
CA LEU A 457 -32.09 1.18 9.03
C LEU A 457 -32.16 2.55 9.69
N ILE A 458 -32.57 3.59 8.95
CA ILE A 458 -32.68 4.95 9.49
C ILE A 458 -33.75 5.02 10.59
N GLN A 459 -34.86 4.29 10.48
CA GLN A 459 -35.87 4.20 11.53
C GLN A 459 -35.29 3.60 12.81
N SER A 460 -34.48 2.53 12.68
CA SER A 460 -33.87 1.87 13.83
C SER A 460 -32.81 2.74 14.51
N ALA A 461 -31.97 3.43 13.73
CA ALA A 461 -31.02 4.43 14.25
C ALA A 461 -31.76 5.59 14.95
N SER A 462 -32.88 6.05 14.38
CA SER A 462 -33.68 7.13 14.95
C SER A 462 -34.24 6.79 16.33
N ARG A 463 -34.59 5.53 16.62
CA ARG A 463 -35.07 5.14 17.95
C ARG A 463 -33.99 5.32 19.03
N ILE A 464 -32.72 5.12 18.67
CA ILE A 464 -31.59 5.32 19.58
C ILE A 464 -31.41 6.82 19.86
N ILE A 465 -31.41 7.66 18.82
CA ILE A 465 -31.21 9.12 18.94
C ILE A 465 -32.40 9.81 19.64
N GLN A 466 -33.59 9.21 19.59
CA GLN A 466 -34.80 9.75 20.23
C GLN A 466 -34.65 9.98 21.75
N GLN A 467 -33.72 9.30 22.42
CA GLN A 467 -33.39 9.56 23.83
C GLN A 467 -32.95 11.01 24.09
N CYS A 468 -32.44 11.70 23.06
CA CYS A 468 -32.05 13.10 23.11
C CYS A 468 -33.15 14.06 22.64
N ASN A 469 -34.41 13.61 22.53
CA ASN A 469 -35.54 14.38 22.00
C ASN A 469 -35.32 14.93 20.58
N ILE A 470 -34.49 14.25 19.78
CA ILE A 470 -34.25 14.57 18.37
C ILE A 470 -34.98 13.53 17.53
N VAL A 471 -35.79 13.97 16.58
CA VAL A 471 -36.52 13.08 15.67
C VAL A 471 -35.89 13.17 14.28
N ILE A 472 -35.53 12.02 13.71
CA ILE A 472 -35.00 11.95 12.35
C ILE A 472 -36.15 11.77 11.37
N ARG A 473 -36.29 12.71 10.44
CA ARG A 473 -37.30 12.69 9.36
C ARG A 473 -36.62 12.93 8.02
N PRO A 474 -36.23 11.87 7.29
CA PRO A 474 -35.56 12.03 6.01
C PRO A 474 -36.29 12.99 5.08
N ALA A 475 -35.57 13.93 4.46
CA ALA A 475 -36.14 14.86 3.50
C ALA A 475 -36.45 14.18 2.17
N SER A 476 -35.56 13.28 1.75
CA SER A 476 -35.72 12.47 0.56
C SER A 476 -34.90 11.19 0.64
N LEU A 477 -35.25 10.22 -0.20
CA LEU A 477 -34.48 9.01 -0.47
C LEU A 477 -34.14 8.98 -1.96
N VAL A 478 -32.84 8.96 -2.28
CA VAL A 478 -32.31 9.01 -3.64
C VAL A 478 -31.57 7.71 -3.95
N SER A 479 -31.82 7.14 -5.13
CA SER A 479 -31.03 6.05 -5.69
C SER A 479 -30.14 6.55 -6.84
N LEU A 480 -28.85 6.22 -6.79
CA LEU A 480 -27.88 6.59 -7.83
C LEU A 480 -27.38 5.38 -8.62
N ALA A 481 -27.40 5.45 -9.94
CA ALA A 481 -26.61 4.58 -10.81
C ALA A 481 -25.20 5.13 -10.93
N THR A 482 -24.20 4.27 -10.79
CA THR A 482 -22.78 4.60 -11.02
C THR A 482 -22.08 3.46 -11.71
N ASN A 483 -20.93 3.75 -12.32
CA ASN A 483 -19.97 2.71 -12.69
C ASN A 483 -19.46 1.96 -11.44
N ASP A 484 -18.78 0.82 -11.64
CA ASP A 484 -18.33 0.00 -10.52
C ASP A 484 -17.26 0.68 -9.64
N GLY A 485 -16.42 1.53 -10.23
CA GLY A 485 -15.32 2.21 -9.53
C GLY A 485 -15.74 3.29 -8.52
N ILE A 486 -17.01 3.73 -8.54
CA ILE A 486 -17.54 4.77 -7.65
C ILE A 486 -18.33 4.17 -6.48
N ARG A 487 -18.62 2.86 -6.50
CA ARG A 487 -19.54 2.23 -5.53
C ARG A 487 -18.97 2.08 -4.13
N ASP A 488 -17.66 2.11 -4.00
CA ASP A 488 -16.96 2.03 -2.73
C ASP A 488 -16.55 3.43 -2.23
N PHE A 489 -16.56 3.60 -0.92
CA PHE A 489 -16.06 4.79 -0.28
C PHE A 489 -14.57 4.98 -0.55
N SER A 490 -14.24 6.15 -1.07
CA SER A 490 -12.93 6.78 -0.98
C SER A 490 -13.16 8.28 -0.83
N MET A 491 -12.20 9.01 -0.28
CA MET A 491 -12.28 10.48 -0.23
C MET A 491 -12.58 11.11 -1.60
N SER A 492 -12.01 10.57 -2.68
CA SER A 492 -12.28 11.09 -4.02
C SER A 492 -13.70 10.79 -4.48
N ASN A 493 -14.17 9.54 -4.36
CA ASN A 493 -15.56 9.17 -4.70
C ASN A 493 -16.59 9.96 -3.89
N ALA A 494 -16.30 10.18 -2.60
CA ALA A 494 -17.16 10.95 -1.73
C ALA A 494 -17.35 12.38 -2.24
N LYS A 495 -16.25 13.09 -2.56
CA LYS A 495 -16.31 14.45 -3.13
C LYS A 495 -17.05 14.48 -4.46
N LEU A 496 -16.84 13.47 -5.30
CA LEU A 496 -17.49 13.38 -6.59
C LEU A 496 -19.01 13.29 -6.44
N ILE A 497 -19.48 12.35 -5.63
CA ILE A 497 -20.89 12.08 -5.41
C ILE A 497 -21.56 13.29 -4.74
N THR A 498 -20.96 13.87 -3.69
CA THR A 498 -21.57 15.05 -3.02
C THR A 498 -21.65 16.26 -3.94
N LYS A 499 -20.64 16.47 -4.79
CA LYS A 499 -20.66 17.52 -5.81
C LYS A 499 -21.76 17.33 -6.85
N VAL A 500 -22.09 16.09 -7.23
CA VAL A 500 -23.22 15.79 -8.12
C VAL A 500 -24.55 16.02 -7.42
N MET A 501 -24.66 15.59 -6.15
CA MET A 501 -25.88 15.72 -5.37
C MET A 501 -26.26 17.17 -5.04
N LYS A 502 -25.27 18.08 -4.91
CA LYS A 502 -25.47 19.52 -4.64
C LYS A 502 -26.47 19.80 -3.51
N SER A 503 -26.39 19.04 -2.43
CA SER A 503 -27.31 19.19 -1.30
C SER A 503 -26.75 20.16 -0.28
N ASP A 504 -27.53 21.19 0.04
CA ASP A 504 -27.27 22.09 1.18
C ASP A 504 -27.70 21.48 2.52
N ARG A 505 -28.25 20.25 2.51
CA ARG A 505 -28.66 19.50 3.69
C ARG A 505 -27.64 18.44 4.06
N ALA A 506 -27.58 18.12 5.35
CA ALA A 506 -26.90 16.91 5.82
C ALA A 506 -27.38 15.67 5.06
N SER A 507 -26.44 14.79 4.72
CA SER A 507 -26.70 13.67 3.82
C SER A 507 -26.10 12.38 4.35
N VAL A 508 -26.83 11.28 4.22
CA VAL A 508 -26.36 9.93 4.58
C VAL A 508 -26.22 9.10 3.32
N PHE A 509 -25.03 8.61 3.05
CA PHE A 509 -24.68 7.83 1.88
C PHE A 509 -24.50 6.36 2.24
N PHE A 510 -25.14 5.49 1.47
CA PHE A 510 -25.07 4.04 1.62
C PHE A 510 -24.32 3.46 0.41
N VAL A 511 -23.12 2.95 0.65
CA VAL A 511 -22.13 2.52 -0.35
C VAL A 511 -21.83 1.03 -0.21
N ARG A 512 -21.17 0.44 -1.22
CA ARG A 512 -20.89 -1.01 -1.27
C ARG A 512 -19.90 -1.41 -0.18
N ASP A 513 -18.70 -0.86 -0.26
CA ASP A 513 -17.60 -1.09 0.68
C ASP A 513 -16.74 0.18 0.81
N THR A 514 -15.54 0.08 1.38
CA THR A 514 -14.54 1.13 1.44
C THR A 514 -13.21 0.63 0.86
N VAL A 515 -12.58 1.47 0.03
CA VAL A 515 -11.21 1.24 -0.46
C VAL A 515 -10.16 1.91 0.43
N ASP A 516 -10.60 2.65 1.45
CA ASP A 516 -9.69 3.19 2.46
C ASP A 516 -9.19 2.06 3.37
N ARG A 517 -7.97 2.23 3.85
CA ARG A 517 -7.28 1.29 4.74
C ARG A 517 -6.64 2.09 5.89
N PRO A 518 -6.93 1.79 7.18
CA PRO A 518 -7.83 0.74 7.65
C PRO A 518 -9.27 0.93 7.16
N ALA A 519 -9.95 -0.20 6.90
CA ALA A 519 -11.32 -0.17 6.41
C ALA A 519 -12.24 0.31 7.54
N PHE A 520 -12.99 1.38 7.29
CA PHE A 520 -14.05 1.84 8.18
C PHE A 520 -15.41 1.43 7.63
N ASP A 521 -16.18 0.72 8.43
CA ASP A 521 -17.53 0.31 8.08
C ASP A 521 -18.48 1.51 7.91
N ALA A 522 -18.20 2.61 8.62
CA ALA A 522 -18.90 3.88 8.51
C ALA A 522 -17.97 5.06 8.86
N VAL A 523 -18.29 6.26 8.35
CA VAL A 523 -17.52 7.48 8.62
C VAL A 523 -18.39 8.74 8.53
N ALA A 524 -18.20 9.67 9.46
CA ALA A 524 -18.84 10.99 9.48
C ALA A 524 -17.89 12.15 9.22
N PHE A 525 -18.41 13.18 8.56
CA PHE A 525 -17.73 14.44 8.28
C PHE A 525 -18.48 15.59 8.94
N GLY A 526 -17.87 16.18 9.97
CA GLY A 526 -18.26 17.46 10.57
C GLY A 526 -17.42 18.61 10.01
N THR A 527 -17.54 19.79 10.60
CA THR A 527 -16.82 21.01 10.24
C THR A 527 -15.30 20.85 10.35
N ARG A 528 -14.79 20.19 11.41
CA ARG A 528 -13.34 20.09 11.66
C ARG A 528 -12.61 19.20 10.66
N ASN A 529 -13.17 18.03 10.31
CA ASN A 529 -12.54 17.08 9.39
C ASN A 529 -12.92 17.31 7.91
N SER A 530 -13.74 18.33 7.61
CA SER A 530 -14.07 18.74 6.23
C SER A 530 -13.49 20.11 5.83
N VAL A 531 -12.57 20.70 6.61
CA VAL A 531 -11.97 22.03 6.32
C VAL A 531 -11.39 22.12 4.89
N ASN A 532 -10.74 21.05 4.44
CA ASN A 532 -10.14 20.99 3.10
C ASN A 532 -11.08 20.43 2.03
N THR A 533 -12.29 20.00 2.42
CA THR A 533 -13.27 19.30 1.58
C THR A 533 -14.70 19.71 2.01
N PRO A 534 -15.03 21.01 1.93
CA PRO A 534 -16.26 21.55 2.51
C PRO A 534 -17.54 20.90 1.94
N GLU A 535 -17.48 20.35 0.73
CA GLU A 535 -18.55 19.57 0.10
C GLU A 535 -18.91 18.26 0.85
N LEU A 536 -18.07 17.79 1.76
CA LEU A 536 -18.35 16.63 2.61
C LEU A 536 -18.95 17.00 3.97
N ARG A 537 -19.02 18.29 4.31
CA ARG A 537 -19.48 18.74 5.62
C ARG A 537 -20.92 18.26 5.89
N PHE A 538 -21.12 17.70 7.08
CA PHE A 538 -22.36 17.08 7.55
C PHE A 538 -22.84 15.89 6.71
N THR A 539 -21.89 15.06 6.27
CA THR A 539 -22.20 13.78 5.62
C THR A 539 -21.83 12.60 6.52
N ALA A 540 -22.57 11.51 6.39
CA ALA A 540 -22.23 10.21 6.97
C ALA A 540 -22.26 9.16 5.86
N TRP A 541 -21.33 8.20 5.91
CA TRP A 541 -21.17 7.16 4.90
C TRP A 541 -21.20 5.80 5.60
N VAL A 542 -21.94 4.84 5.04
CA VAL A 542 -22.12 3.51 5.64
C VAL A 542 -21.97 2.43 4.56
N THR A 543 -21.14 1.43 4.82
CA THR A 543 -20.86 0.30 3.91
C THR A 543 -21.88 -0.82 4.09
N THR A 544 -22.07 -1.65 3.06
CA THR A 544 -23.07 -2.74 3.09
C THR A 544 -22.75 -3.82 4.12
N MET A 545 -21.47 -3.98 4.48
CA MET A 545 -20.94 -5.05 5.33
C MET A 545 -20.87 -4.68 6.82
N THR A 546 -21.26 -3.45 7.20
CA THR A 546 -21.24 -3.00 8.60
C THR A 546 -21.98 -3.95 9.52
N VAL A 547 -21.31 -4.39 10.60
CA VAL A 547 -21.93 -5.15 11.68
C VAL A 547 -22.83 -4.22 12.50
N ASP A 548 -24.07 -4.63 12.76
CA ASP A 548 -25.10 -3.82 13.42
C ASP A 548 -25.26 -2.41 12.83
N PRO A 549 -25.61 -2.30 11.53
CA PRO A 549 -25.51 -1.04 10.77
C PRO A 549 -26.34 0.10 11.36
N HIS A 550 -27.39 -0.20 12.13
CA HIS A 550 -28.24 0.80 12.77
C HIS A 550 -27.57 1.49 13.96
N ILE A 551 -26.70 0.78 14.67
CA ILE A 551 -25.91 1.33 15.77
C ILE A 551 -24.77 2.17 15.20
N ALA A 552 -24.05 1.64 14.20
CA ALA A 552 -23.00 2.39 13.50
C ALA A 552 -23.57 3.67 12.86
N LEU A 553 -24.71 3.59 12.18
CA LEU A 553 -25.36 4.78 11.64
C LEU A 553 -25.78 5.77 12.74
N ALA A 554 -26.34 5.30 13.85
CA ALA A 554 -26.67 6.18 14.97
C ALA A 554 -25.43 6.87 15.55
N HIS A 555 -24.31 6.15 15.68
CA HIS A 555 -23.02 6.66 16.11
C HIS A 555 -22.51 7.78 15.18
N GLU A 556 -22.47 7.52 13.86
CA GLU A 556 -22.04 8.53 12.89
C GLU A 556 -22.96 9.76 12.86
N LEU A 557 -24.27 9.57 13.00
CA LEU A 557 -25.21 10.68 13.09
C LEU A 557 -25.02 11.52 14.35
N VAL A 558 -24.60 10.92 15.46
CA VAL A 558 -24.22 11.69 16.66
C VAL A 558 -22.96 12.51 16.40
N HIS A 559 -21.94 11.98 15.71
CA HIS A 559 -20.79 12.77 15.28
C HIS A 559 -21.20 13.98 14.42
N VAL A 560 -22.12 13.79 13.47
CA VAL A 560 -22.66 14.87 12.62
C VAL A 560 -23.43 15.91 13.46
N LEU A 561 -24.33 15.47 14.35
CA LEU A 561 -25.18 16.36 15.15
C LEU A 561 -24.39 17.10 16.25
N MET A 562 -23.41 16.46 16.86
CA MET A 562 -22.48 17.11 17.79
C MET A 562 -21.47 18.00 17.06
N ASP A 563 -21.20 17.75 15.78
CA ASP A 563 -20.08 18.36 15.05
C ASP A 563 -18.74 18.17 15.79
N ASP A 564 -18.56 16.98 16.37
CA ASP A 564 -17.42 16.62 17.22
C ASP A 564 -17.03 15.15 17.02
N GLY A 565 -15.73 14.86 17.00
CA GLY A 565 -15.14 13.52 16.86
C GLY A 565 -14.80 12.83 18.18
N THR A 566 -15.16 13.40 19.33
CA THR A 566 -14.87 12.78 20.64
C THR A 566 -15.63 11.47 20.84
N HIS A 567 -14.90 10.47 21.33
CA HIS A 567 -15.46 9.19 21.78
C HIS A 567 -15.58 9.14 23.31
N SER A 568 -16.45 8.26 23.80
CA SER A 568 -16.70 8.01 25.22
C SER A 568 -16.17 6.65 25.65
N TYR A 569 -15.63 6.55 26.86
CA TYR A 569 -15.25 5.27 27.48
C TYR A 569 -16.33 4.70 28.39
N ALA A 570 -17.46 5.42 28.56
CA ALA A 570 -18.52 4.97 29.43
C ALA A 570 -19.11 3.62 28.94
N PRO A 571 -19.40 2.66 29.84
CA PRO A 571 -20.04 1.40 29.47
C PRO A 571 -21.35 1.66 28.73
N ARG A 572 -21.64 0.85 27.71
CA ARG A 572 -22.88 0.92 26.89
C ARG A 572 -23.14 2.24 26.17
N ASN A 573 -22.21 3.19 26.21
CA ASN A 573 -22.37 4.45 25.52
C ASN A 573 -22.27 4.25 24.00
N LEU A 574 -23.15 4.88 23.24
CA LEU A 574 -23.17 4.81 21.79
C LEU A 574 -21.86 5.32 21.18
N MET A 575 -21.22 6.32 21.78
CA MET A 575 -19.99 6.96 21.26
C MET A 575 -18.69 6.24 21.66
N ARG A 576 -18.76 4.95 22.01
CA ARG A 576 -17.55 4.15 22.23
C ARG A 576 -16.82 3.89 20.91
N GLY A 577 -15.49 3.81 20.97
CA GLY A 577 -14.67 3.49 19.79
C GLY A 577 -14.77 2.02 19.36
N ASP A 578 -15.21 1.13 20.25
CA ASP A 578 -15.51 -0.28 20.00
C ASP A 578 -17.04 -0.48 19.96
N THR A 579 -17.67 -0.21 18.81
CA THR A 579 -19.11 -0.40 18.64
C THR A 579 -19.53 -1.85 18.88
N SER A 580 -20.59 -2.03 19.67
CA SER A 580 -21.14 -3.31 20.11
C SER A 580 -22.67 -3.24 20.10
N PRO A 581 -23.40 -4.36 19.93
CA PRO A 581 -24.86 -4.42 20.06
C PRO A 581 -25.44 -3.73 21.32
N ASN A 582 -24.64 -3.64 22.39
CA ASN A 582 -25.08 -3.08 23.67
C ASN A 582 -24.78 -1.57 23.84
N ASN A 583 -24.10 -0.95 22.89
CA ASN A 583 -23.71 0.46 22.92
C ASN A 583 -24.84 1.34 22.40
N LEU A 584 -25.86 1.58 23.23
CA LEU A 584 -27.10 2.26 22.83
C LEU A 584 -27.39 3.54 23.61
N GLU A 585 -26.58 3.86 24.63
CA GLU A 585 -26.88 4.93 25.58
C GLU A 585 -26.17 6.25 25.20
N LEU A 586 -26.87 7.38 25.32
CA LEU A 586 -26.32 8.73 25.22
C LEU A 586 -26.51 9.45 26.55
N THR A 587 -25.47 10.17 26.97
CA THR A 587 -25.51 10.97 28.20
C THR A 587 -26.30 12.26 27.98
N ALA A 588 -26.82 12.85 29.06
CA ALA A 588 -27.47 14.16 29.02
C ALA A 588 -26.56 15.23 28.40
N ALA A 589 -25.27 15.22 28.72
CA ALA A 589 -24.29 16.15 28.14
C ALA A 589 -24.14 15.99 26.63
N GLN A 590 -24.12 14.74 26.12
CA GLN A 590 -24.10 14.47 24.67
C GLN A 590 -25.40 14.97 24.01
N CYS A 591 -26.56 14.70 24.60
CA CYS A 591 -27.84 15.17 24.07
C CYS A 591 -27.93 16.70 24.00
N GLU A 592 -27.50 17.40 25.05
CA GLU A 592 -27.44 18.87 25.06
C GLU A 592 -26.48 19.40 23.99
N LEU A 593 -25.31 18.79 23.84
CA LEU A 593 -24.33 19.19 22.85
C LEU A 593 -24.84 18.99 21.43
N MET A 594 -25.48 17.86 21.14
CA MET A 594 -26.16 17.60 19.87
C MET A 594 -27.20 18.68 19.57
N GLN A 595 -28.13 18.95 20.49
CA GLN A 595 -29.17 19.95 20.25
C GLN A 595 -28.59 21.35 20.03
N ARG A 596 -27.59 21.76 20.83
CA ARG A 596 -26.96 23.08 20.69
C ARG A 596 -26.24 23.23 19.35
N ASN A 597 -25.33 22.31 19.03
CA ASN A 597 -24.48 22.43 17.85
C ASN A 597 -25.26 22.20 16.56
N ALA A 598 -26.17 21.22 16.55
CA ALA A 598 -27.01 20.98 15.38
C ALA A 598 -27.95 22.16 15.08
N ARG A 599 -28.51 22.86 16.08
CA ARG A 599 -29.26 24.11 15.84
C ARG A 599 -28.36 25.23 15.33
N ALA A 600 -27.19 25.42 15.93
CA ALA A 600 -26.24 26.45 15.50
C ALA A 600 -25.77 26.25 14.05
N ASN A 601 -25.69 24.99 13.61
CA ASN A 601 -25.34 24.60 12.26
C ASN A 601 -26.55 24.46 11.30
N GLY A 602 -27.77 24.77 11.75
CA GLY A 602 -28.98 24.69 10.93
C GLY A 602 -29.42 23.26 10.55
N LEU A 603 -28.98 22.26 11.31
CA LEU A 603 -29.32 20.85 11.10
C LEU A 603 -30.64 20.45 11.76
N LEU A 604 -31.04 21.14 12.83
CA LEU A 604 -32.32 20.95 13.50
C LEU A 604 -33.28 22.09 13.18
N GLU A 605 -34.44 21.72 12.64
CA GLU A 605 -35.61 22.60 12.46
C GLU A 605 -36.47 22.66 13.73
#